data_AF-A0A9C9KMV4-F1
#
_entry.id   AF-A0A9C9KMV4-F1
#
_cell.length_a   1.000
_cell.length_b   1.000
_cell.length_c   1.000
_cell.angle_alpha   90.00
_cell.angle_beta   90.00
_cell.angle_gamma   90.00
#
_symmetry.space_group_name_H-M   'P 1'
#
loop_
_entity.id
_entity.type
_entity.pdbx_description
1 polymer ?
#
loop_
_entity_poly.entity_id
_entity_poly.type
_entity_poly.pdbx_seq_one_letter_code
_entity_poly.pdbx_strand_id
1 'polypeptide(L)'
;MELNMPTIFDYALDYSVAAILIISLLIGIFRGFIREILSLVSWGVAIWIGFQFSPQFAHYFTPMITSPQLQAIAAGIILFILVLLLMSFLTYLLNKVFRAGKISGPDRTLGALFGLARAVVVIAVAGLLIQSMGLTTQIWWQSSQSAPYITLAAGTLGRLLPPGFTLPVISNGG
;
A
#
# COMPACT_ATOMS: atom_id res chain seq x y z
N MET A 1 21.11 32.80 15.91
CA MET A 1 19.96 31.92 16.19
C MET A 1 19.14 31.91 14.92
N GLU A 2 19.49 31.05 13.97
CA GLU A 2 18.69 30.89 12.75
C GLU A 2 17.37 30.25 13.18
N LEU A 3 16.27 30.98 13.05
CA LEU A 3 14.94 30.40 13.14
C LEU A 3 14.84 29.44 11.96
N ASN A 4 15.04 28.15 12.23
CA ASN A 4 14.71 27.09 11.29
C ASN A 4 13.18 27.09 11.15
N MET A 5 12.66 28.03 10.35
CA MET A 5 11.24 28.11 10.05
C MET A 5 10.86 26.78 9.40
N PRO A 6 9.85 26.07 9.93
CA PRO A 6 9.40 24.84 9.31
C PRO A 6 8.98 25.16 7.87
N THR A 7 9.72 24.60 6.94
CA THR A 7 9.49 24.76 5.52
C THR A 7 8.31 23.88 5.12
N ILE A 8 7.69 24.16 3.97
CA ILE A 8 6.62 23.31 3.42
C ILE A 8 7.11 21.85 3.27
N PHE A 9 8.41 21.64 3.09
CA PHE A 9 9.03 20.32 2.99
C PHE A 9 9.00 19.53 4.30
N ASP A 10 8.96 20.20 5.46
CA ASP A 10 8.89 19.53 6.77
C ASP A 10 7.51 18.89 7.03
N TYR A 11 6.48 19.32 6.29
CA TYR A 11 5.13 18.75 6.31
C TYR A 11 4.80 17.94 5.05
N ALA A 12 5.78 17.67 4.18
CA ALA A 12 5.58 16.97 2.92
C ALA A 12 4.92 15.59 3.11
N LEU A 13 5.25 14.88 4.19
CA LEU A 13 4.65 13.59 4.52
C LEU A 13 3.15 13.73 4.85
N ASP A 14 2.80 14.73 5.66
CA ASP A 14 1.40 14.97 6.07
C ASP A 14 0.54 15.36 4.85
N TYR A 15 1.06 16.21 3.97
CA TYR A 15 0.38 16.55 2.71
C TYR A 15 0.23 15.34 1.79
N SER A 16 1.24 14.47 1.72
CA SER A 16 1.19 13.25 0.91
C SER A 16 0.12 12.29 1.44
N VAL A 17 0.07 12.09 2.75
CA VAL A 17 -0.96 11.26 3.42
C VAL A 17 -2.35 11.82 3.16
N ALA A 18 -2.54 13.13 3.36
CA ALA A 18 -3.82 13.78 3.09
C ALA A 18 -4.24 13.63 1.62
N ALA A 19 -3.30 13.83 0.67
CA ALA A 19 -3.57 13.65 -0.75
C ALA A 19 -3.99 12.21 -1.08
N ILE A 20 -3.28 11.20 -0.56
CA ILE A 20 -3.61 9.78 -0.78
C ILE A 20 -5.01 9.45 -0.23
N LEU A 21 -5.35 9.95 0.96
CA LEU A 21 -6.66 9.77 1.58
C LEU A 21 -7.78 10.43 0.75
N ILE A 22 -7.61 11.71 0.40
CA ILE A 22 -8.61 12.48 -0.37
C ILE A 22 -8.80 11.88 -1.76
N ILE A 23 -7.72 11.57 -2.48
CA ILE A 23 -7.80 10.98 -3.81
C ILE A 23 -8.50 9.61 -3.73
N SER A 24 -8.16 8.77 -2.75
CA SER A 24 -8.80 7.47 -2.62
C SER A 24 -10.28 7.57 -2.23
N LEU A 25 -10.62 8.50 -1.33
CA LEU A 25 -12.00 8.82 -0.98
C LEU A 25 -12.81 9.22 -2.22
N LEU A 26 -12.29 10.17 -3.00
CA LEU A 26 -12.94 10.65 -4.22
C LEU A 26 -13.10 9.52 -5.25
N ILE A 27 -12.04 8.73 -5.49
CA ILE A 27 -12.11 7.56 -6.38
C ILE A 27 -13.22 6.60 -5.94
N GLY A 28 -13.32 6.32 -4.64
CA GLY A 28 -14.36 5.47 -4.07
C GLY A 28 -15.78 6.01 -4.28
N ILE A 29 -15.98 7.32 -4.06
CA ILE A 29 -17.25 8.01 -4.30
C ILE A 29 -17.66 7.91 -5.78
N PHE A 30 -16.72 8.11 -6.70
CA PHE A 30 -16.99 8.13 -8.15
C PHE A 30 -17.14 6.73 -8.77
N ARG A 31 -16.46 5.70 -8.25
CA ARG A 31 -16.49 4.34 -8.80
C ARG A 31 -17.67 3.49 -8.32
N GLY A 32 -18.19 3.75 -7.11
CA GLY A 32 -19.27 2.97 -6.50
C GLY A 32 -18.82 1.67 -5.83
N PHE A 33 -19.63 1.16 -4.90
CA PHE A 33 -19.30 0.10 -3.94
C PHE A 33 -18.85 -1.21 -4.57
N ILE A 34 -19.59 -1.74 -5.55
CA ILE A 34 -19.23 -3.03 -6.20
C ILE A 34 -17.84 -2.95 -6.83
N ARG A 35 -17.53 -1.82 -7.49
CA ARG A 35 -16.22 -1.64 -8.14
C ARG A 35 -15.12 -1.46 -7.14
N GLU A 36 -15.41 -0.82 -6.02
CA GLU A 36 -14.50 -0.80 -4.88
C GLU A 36 -14.28 -2.22 -4.37
N ILE A 37 -15.29 -3.00 -3.97
CA ILE A 37 -15.11 -4.38 -3.48
C ILE A 37 -14.20 -5.18 -4.40
N LEU A 38 -14.49 -5.19 -5.70
CA LEU A 38 -13.67 -5.88 -6.69
C LEU A 38 -12.21 -5.38 -6.69
N SER A 39 -12.00 -4.08 -6.50
CA SER A 39 -10.67 -3.48 -6.33
C SER A 39 -9.94 -3.93 -5.05
N LEU A 40 -10.56 -4.00 -3.86
CA LEU A 40 -9.83 -4.57 -2.69
C LEU A 40 -9.64 -6.07 -2.81
N VAL A 41 -10.58 -6.81 -3.36
CA VAL A 41 -10.37 -8.24 -3.62
C VAL A 41 -9.16 -8.41 -4.53
N SER A 42 -9.08 -7.62 -5.60
CA SER A 42 -7.93 -7.59 -6.51
C SER A 42 -6.62 -7.30 -5.78
N TRP A 43 -6.60 -6.28 -4.93
CA TRP A 43 -5.44 -5.90 -4.13
C TRP A 43 -5.06 -6.96 -3.09
N GLY A 44 -6.03 -7.50 -2.36
CA GLY A 44 -5.82 -8.52 -1.34
C GLY A 44 -5.24 -9.80 -1.94
N VAL A 45 -5.78 -10.26 -3.07
CA VAL A 45 -5.22 -11.41 -3.79
C VAL A 45 -3.83 -11.10 -4.34
N ALA A 46 -3.60 -9.90 -4.87
CA ALA A 46 -2.26 -9.51 -5.34
C ALA A 46 -1.22 -9.47 -4.22
N ILE A 47 -1.57 -8.94 -3.06
CA ILE A 47 -0.72 -8.92 -1.87
C ILE A 47 -0.44 -10.34 -1.40
N TRP A 48 -1.49 -11.14 -1.25
CA TRP A 48 -1.36 -12.52 -0.76
C TRP A 48 -0.49 -13.36 -1.70
N ILE A 49 -0.72 -13.30 -3.01
CA ILE A 49 0.09 -14.00 -4.00
C ILE A 49 1.52 -13.45 -3.99
N GLY A 50 1.68 -12.12 -4.00
CA GLY A 50 2.99 -11.46 -3.99
C GLY A 50 3.84 -11.92 -2.82
N PHE A 51 3.29 -11.97 -1.60
CA PHE A 51 4.01 -12.48 -0.44
C PHE A 51 4.23 -13.98 -0.47
N GLN A 52 3.17 -14.76 -0.69
CA GLN A 52 3.21 -16.22 -0.60
C GLN A 52 4.12 -16.86 -1.63
N PHE A 53 4.23 -16.26 -2.82
CA PHE A 53 4.99 -16.80 -3.95
C PHE A 53 6.31 -16.06 -4.21
N SER A 54 6.61 -14.97 -3.49
CA SER A 54 7.88 -14.25 -3.64
C SER A 54 9.13 -15.11 -3.40
N PRO A 55 9.20 -16.02 -2.40
CA PRO A 55 10.40 -16.84 -2.19
C PRO A 55 10.67 -17.79 -3.36
N GLN A 56 9.62 -18.37 -3.94
CA GLN A 56 9.70 -19.29 -5.07
C GLN A 56 10.08 -18.54 -6.36
N PHE A 57 9.65 -17.29 -6.53
CA PHE A 57 10.02 -16.47 -7.69
C PHE A 57 11.38 -15.77 -7.55
N ALA A 58 11.93 -15.65 -6.34
CA ALA A 58 13.19 -14.94 -6.08
C ALA A 58 14.37 -15.47 -6.91
N HIS A 59 14.44 -16.78 -7.16
CA HIS A 59 15.52 -17.41 -7.93
C HIS A 59 15.65 -16.92 -9.38
N TYR A 60 14.59 -16.36 -9.97
CA TYR A 60 14.67 -15.78 -11.32
C TYR A 60 15.48 -14.47 -11.35
N PHE A 61 15.67 -13.83 -10.20
CA PHE A 61 16.42 -12.57 -10.08
C PHE A 61 17.88 -12.78 -9.68
N THR A 62 18.30 -14.02 -9.39
CA THR A 62 19.67 -14.35 -9.00
C THR A 62 20.74 -13.88 -10.01
N PRO A 63 20.50 -13.88 -11.34
CA PRO A 63 21.48 -13.36 -12.30
C PRO A 63 21.65 -11.83 -12.26
N MET A 64 20.68 -11.09 -11.71
CA MET A 64 20.62 -9.63 -11.78
C MET A 64 20.84 -8.95 -10.42
N ILE A 65 20.50 -9.61 -9.32
CA ILE A 65 20.49 -9.04 -7.97
C ILE A 65 21.28 -9.96 -7.04
N THR A 66 22.37 -9.47 -6.44
CA THR A 66 23.23 -10.29 -5.57
C THR A 66 22.61 -10.55 -4.19
N SER A 67 21.86 -9.59 -3.63
CA SER A 67 21.27 -9.71 -2.30
C SER A 67 20.00 -10.58 -2.34
N PRO A 68 19.93 -11.69 -1.58
CA PRO A 68 18.75 -12.56 -1.54
C PRO A 68 17.48 -11.84 -1.08
N GLN A 69 17.63 -10.86 -0.20
CA GLN A 69 16.52 -10.07 0.32
C GLN A 69 15.95 -9.13 -0.75
N LEU A 70 16.82 -8.50 -1.54
CA LEU A 70 16.41 -7.69 -2.69
C LEU A 70 15.78 -8.53 -3.81
N GLN A 71 16.23 -9.78 -4.02
CA GLN A 71 15.60 -10.71 -4.96
C GLN A 71 14.15 -11.03 -4.55
N ALA A 72 13.91 -11.34 -3.28
CA ALA A 72 12.57 -11.64 -2.77
C ALA A 72 11.64 -10.42 -2.86
N ILE A 73 12.15 -9.22 -2.55
CA ILE A 73 11.39 -7.95 -2.73
C ILE A 73 11.05 -7.74 -4.21
N ALA A 74 12.02 -7.86 -5.12
CA ALA A 74 11.79 -7.70 -6.55
C ALA A 74 10.75 -8.69 -7.09
N ALA A 75 10.88 -9.97 -6.71
CA ALA A 75 9.92 -11.02 -7.04
C ALA A 75 8.51 -10.71 -6.55
N GLY A 76 8.38 -10.29 -5.28
CA GLY A 76 7.10 -9.89 -4.70
C GLY A 76 6.45 -8.72 -5.44
N ILE A 77 7.23 -7.70 -5.81
CA ILE A 77 6.74 -6.54 -6.58
C ILE A 77 6.26 -6.97 -7.97
N ILE A 78 7.04 -7.79 -8.69
CA ILE A 78 6.63 -8.27 -10.02
C ILE A 78 5.35 -9.11 -9.95
N LEU A 79 5.28 -10.06 -9.00
CA LEU A 79 4.08 -10.88 -8.81
C LEU A 79 2.86 -10.04 -8.44
N PHE A 80 3.03 -9.08 -7.53
CA PHE A 80 1.97 -8.15 -7.15
C PHE A 80 1.43 -7.38 -8.36
N ILE A 81 2.30 -6.83 -9.21
CA ILE A 81 1.90 -6.12 -10.43
C ILE A 81 1.17 -7.05 -11.40
N LEU A 82 1.71 -8.25 -11.66
CA LEU A 82 1.10 -9.23 -12.56
C LEU A 82 -0.31 -9.62 -12.12
N VAL A 83 -0.49 -9.90 -10.83
CA VAL A 83 -1.80 -10.25 -10.28
C VAL A 83 -2.75 -9.06 -10.32
N LEU A 84 -2.29 -7.85 -10.01
CA LEU A 84 -3.10 -6.65 -10.16
C LEU A 84 -3.59 -6.45 -11.60
N LEU A 85 -2.75 -6.71 -12.60
CA LEU A 85 -3.14 -6.61 -14.01
C LEU A 85 -4.21 -7.64 -14.36
N LEU A 86 -4.01 -8.90 -13.97
CA LEU A 86 -5.00 -9.98 -14.16
C LEU A 86 -6.33 -9.67 -13.48
N MET A 87 -6.27 -9.23 -12.22
CA MET A 87 -7.47 -8.90 -11.44
C MET A 87 -8.16 -7.62 -11.91
N SER A 88 -7.41 -6.65 -12.44
CA SER A 88 -7.98 -5.46 -13.08
C SER A 88 -8.71 -5.84 -14.37
N PHE A 89 -8.16 -6.76 -15.16
CA PHE A 89 -8.82 -7.30 -16.35
C PHE A 89 -10.10 -8.07 -15.98
N LEU A 90 -10.05 -8.93 -14.95
CA LEU A 90 -11.23 -9.62 -14.44
C LEU A 90 -12.30 -8.64 -13.94
N THR A 91 -11.90 -7.66 -13.15
CA THR A 91 -12.77 -6.59 -12.64
C THR A 91 -13.41 -5.81 -13.80
N TYR A 92 -12.67 -5.54 -14.88
CA TYR A 92 -13.22 -4.91 -16.08
C TYR A 92 -14.33 -5.76 -16.73
N LEU A 93 -14.11 -7.07 -16.88
CA LEU A 93 -15.10 -7.99 -17.42
C LEU A 93 -16.36 -8.06 -16.54
N LEU A 94 -16.18 -8.20 -15.23
CA LEU A 94 -17.26 -8.21 -14.24
C LEU A 94 -18.07 -6.91 -14.28
N ASN A 95 -17.39 -5.77 -14.36
CA ASN A 95 -18.05 -4.47 -14.48
C ASN A 95 -18.90 -4.35 -15.75
N LYS A 96 -18.56 -5.05 -16.84
CA LYS A 96 -19.38 -5.09 -18.06
C LYS A 96 -20.67 -5.89 -17.87
N VAL A 97 -20.62 -6.95 -17.05
CA VAL A 97 -21.80 -7.76 -16.69
C VAL A 97 -22.73 -7.00 -15.74
N PHE A 98 -22.19 -6.30 -14.75
CA PHE A 98 -22.98 -5.57 -13.75
C PHE A 98 -23.54 -4.22 -14.23
N ARG A 99 -23.19 -3.75 -15.43
CA ARG A 99 -23.69 -2.50 -16.03
C ARG A 99 -25.19 -2.51 -16.39
N ALA A 100 -25.88 -3.63 -16.27
CA ALA A 100 -27.32 -3.74 -16.54
C ALA A 100 -28.21 -3.15 -15.42
N GLY A 101 -27.67 -2.92 -14.21
CA GLY A 101 -28.41 -2.32 -13.10
C GLY A 101 -28.15 -0.81 -12.99
N LYS A 102 -29.18 0.03 -13.01
CA LYS A 102 -29.08 1.43 -12.58
C LYS A 102 -28.74 1.45 -11.08
N ILE A 103 -27.49 1.69 -10.72
CA ILE A 103 -27.08 1.70 -9.32
C ILE A 103 -27.23 3.12 -8.74
N SER A 104 -28.08 3.20 -7.72
CA SER A 104 -28.51 4.36 -6.93
C SER A 104 -27.47 4.79 -5.88
N GLY A 105 -27.62 6.01 -5.32
CA GLY A 105 -26.70 6.72 -4.44
C GLY A 105 -26.10 6.02 -3.19
N PRO A 106 -26.67 4.96 -2.59
CA PRO A 106 -26.04 4.25 -1.46
C PRO A 106 -24.68 3.60 -1.79
N ASP A 107 -24.43 3.26 -3.05
CA ASP A 107 -23.16 2.67 -3.48
C ASP A 107 -21.95 3.61 -3.34
N ARG A 108 -22.18 4.92 -3.19
CA ARG A 108 -21.09 5.91 -3.16
C ARG A 108 -20.47 6.08 -1.78
N THR A 109 -21.26 5.99 -0.71
CA THR A 109 -20.77 6.12 0.67
C THR A 109 -19.92 4.91 1.07
N LEU A 110 -20.34 3.71 0.69
CA LEU A 110 -19.56 2.50 0.90
C LEU A 110 -18.29 2.48 0.04
N GLY A 111 -18.37 2.97 -1.21
CA GLY A 111 -17.18 3.21 -2.04
C GLY A 111 -16.20 4.18 -1.37
N ALA A 112 -16.69 5.26 -0.75
CA ALA A 112 -15.87 6.24 -0.03
C ALA A 112 -15.14 5.61 1.18
N LEU A 113 -15.86 4.89 2.04
CA LEU A 113 -15.30 4.21 3.22
C LEU A 113 -14.21 3.21 2.82
N PHE A 114 -14.46 2.49 1.73
CA PHE A 114 -13.54 1.50 1.23
C PHE A 114 -12.31 2.13 0.55
N GLY A 115 -12.49 3.25 -0.16
CA GLY A 115 -11.39 4.06 -0.66
C GLY A 115 -10.47 4.55 0.46
N LEU A 116 -11.02 4.95 1.61
CA LEU A 116 -10.24 5.28 2.80
C LEU A 116 -9.46 4.08 3.35
N ALA A 117 -10.10 2.91 3.45
CA ALA A 117 -9.42 1.69 3.89
C ALA A 117 -8.23 1.35 2.97
N ARG A 118 -8.40 1.46 1.66
CA ARG A 118 -7.32 1.28 0.67
C ARG A 118 -6.17 2.27 0.88
N ALA A 119 -6.48 3.55 1.11
CA ALA A 119 -5.46 4.56 1.40
C ALA A 119 -4.63 4.20 2.63
N VAL A 120 -5.27 3.74 3.72
CA VAL A 120 -4.58 3.29 4.93
C VAL A 120 -3.60 2.15 4.64
N VAL A 121 -4.01 1.16 3.84
CA VAL A 121 -3.11 0.05 3.43
C VAL A 121 -1.91 0.56 2.63
N VAL A 122 -2.14 1.43 1.64
CA VAL A 122 -1.06 2.01 0.82
C VAL A 122 -0.07 2.79 1.70
N ILE A 123 -0.59 3.60 2.63
CA ILE A 123 0.21 4.37 3.58
C ILE A 123 1.00 3.44 4.52
N ALA A 124 0.40 2.35 4.99
CA ALA A 124 1.06 1.36 5.84
C ALA A 124 2.21 0.65 5.12
N VAL A 125 2.01 0.25 3.85
CA VAL A 125 3.07 -0.35 3.02
C VAL A 125 4.21 0.64 2.77
N ALA A 126 3.88 1.89 2.40
CA ALA A 126 4.89 2.93 2.24
C ALA A 126 5.67 3.16 3.54
N GLY A 127 4.97 3.18 4.68
CA GLY A 127 5.56 3.26 6.01
C GLY A 127 6.51 2.11 6.33
N LEU A 128 6.16 0.87 5.97
CA LEU A 128 7.05 -0.29 6.12
C LEU A 128 8.32 -0.13 5.29
N LEU A 129 8.21 0.35 4.05
CA LEU A 129 9.36 0.57 3.17
C LEU A 129 10.28 1.66 3.73
N ILE A 130 9.72 2.82 4.09
CA ILE A 130 10.48 3.96 4.64
C ILE A 130 11.22 3.54 5.92
N GLN A 131 10.54 2.80 6.81
CA GLN A 131 11.14 2.23 8.00
C GLN A 131 12.28 1.26 7.66
N SER A 132 12.03 0.30 6.74
CA SER A 132 13.05 -0.68 6.35
C SER A 132 14.31 -0.06 5.74
N MET A 133 14.19 1.12 5.13
CA MET A 133 15.30 1.89 4.55
C MET A 133 16.01 2.79 5.57
N GLY A 134 15.55 2.84 6.84
CA GLY A 134 16.14 3.70 7.88
C GLY A 134 15.88 5.20 7.67
N LEU A 135 14.89 5.56 6.87
CA LEU A 135 14.59 6.95 6.52
C LEU A 135 13.80 7.70 7.61
N THR A 136 13.51 7.05 8.75
CA THR A 136 12.75 7.63 9.88
C THR A 136 13.54 8.68 10.67
N THR A 137 14.85 8.79 10.45
CA THR A 137 15.72 9.80 11.06
C THR A 137 15.63 11.15 10.37
N GLN A 138 14.99 11.21 9.20
CA GLN A 138 14.86 12.43 8.41
C GLN A 138 13.89 13.43 9.07
N ILE A 139 14.18 14.72 8.89
CA ILE A 139 13.41 15.82 9.50
C ILE A 139 11.93 15.70 9.14
N TRP A 140 11.60 15.53 7.85
CA TRP A 140 10.23 15.39 7.35
C TRP A 140 9.44 14.21 7.94
N TRP A 141 10.11 13.20 8.51
CA TRP A 141 9.46 12.11 9.23
C TRP A 141 9.29 12.44 10.71
N GLN A 142 10.32 13.02 11.36
CA GLN A 142 10.28 13.35 12.78
C GLN A 142 9.34 14.52 13.11
N SER A 143 9.22 15.50 12.20
CA SER A 143 8.30 16.63 12.34
C SER A 143 6.85 16.29 12.00
N SER A 144 6.60 15.12 11.40
CA SER A 144 5.29 14.75 10.87
C SER A 144 4.34 14.25 11.95
N GLN A 145 3.10 14.77 11.90
CA GLN A 145 2.04 14.30 12.79
C GLN A 145 1.47 12.94 12.38
N SER A 146 1.56 12.60 11.09
CA SER A 146 1.09 11.31 10.56
C SER A 146 2.05 10.16 10.82
N ALA A 147 3.36 10.41 10.99
CA ALA A 147 4.39 9.38 11.16
C ALA A 147 4.11 8.33 12.26
N PRO A 148 3.60 8.68 13.47
CA PRO A 148 3.23 7.68 14.47
C PRO A 148 2.11 6.73 14.02
N TYR A 149 1.10 7.26 13.31
CA TYR A 149 -0.01 6.47 12.78
C TYR A 149 0.44 5.57 11.63
N ILE A 150 1.33 6.08 10.78
CA ILE A 150 1.97 5.29 9.72
C ILE A 150 2.75 4.13 10.33
N THR A 151 3.52 4.39 11.39
CA THR A 151 4.31 3.38 12.12
C THR A 151 3.40 2.30 12.72
N LEU A 152 2.27 2.68 13.33
CA LEU A 152 1.29 1.73 13.87
C LEU A 152 0.65 0.88 12.76
N ALA A 153 0.21 1.51 11.68
CA ALA A 153 -0.42 0.81 10.56
C ALA A 153 0.57 -0.14 9.87
N ALA A 154 1.81 0.33 9.66
CA ALA A 154 2.91 -0.45 9.15
C ALA A 154 3.25 -1.64 10.06
N GLY A 155 3.38 -1.43 11.37
CA GLY A 155 3.65 -2.49 12.33
C GLY A 155 2.53 -3.54 12.39
N THR A 156 1.27 -3.11 12.29
CA THR A 156 0.12 -4.03 12.22
C THR A 156 0.19 -4.87 10.95
N LEU A 157 0.47 -4.24 9.80
CA LEU A 157 0.63 -4.94 8.53
C LEU A 157 1.84 -5.89 8.52
N GLY A 158 2.95 -5.47 9.14
CA GLY A 158 4.17 -6.27 9.28
C GLY A 158 3.96 -7.57 10.07
N ARG A 159 3.07 -7.55 11.08
CA ARG A 159 2.68 -8.76 11.85
C ARG A 159 1.88 -9.77 11.03
N LEU A 160 1.28 -9.33 9.92
CA LEU A 160 0.55 -10.20 9.00
C LEU A 160 1.48 -10.83 7.95
N LEU A 161 2.75 -10.43 7.90
CA LEU A 161 3.72 -11.02 6.98
C LEU A 161 4.08 -12.45 7.40
N PRO A 162 4.26 -13.38 6.44
CA PRO A 162 4.68 -14.75 6.74
C PRO A 162 6.03 -14.80 7.46
N PRO A 163 6.23 -15.75 8.39
CA PRO A 163 7.52 -15.93 9.07
C PRO A 163 8.61 -16.28 8.04
N GLY A 164 9.56 -15.37 7.86
CA GLY A 164 10.66 -15.46 6.88
C GLY A 164 10.95 -14.14 6.15
N PHE A 165 10.02 -13.19 6.15
CA PHE A 165 10.21 -11.85 5.58
C PHE A 165 10.49 -10.83 6.69
N THR A 166 11.68 -10.90 7.31
CA THR A 166 12.10 -9.92 8.32
C THR A 166 12.64 -8.67 7.64
N LEU A 167 11.93 -7.56 7.76
CA LEU A 167 12.47 -6.25 7.41
C LEU A 167 13.43 -5.79 8.52
N PRO A 168 14.58 -5.15 8.20
CA PRO A 168 15.61 -4.77 9.17
C PRO A 168 15.08 -4.02 10.41
N VAL A 169 13.99 -3.27 10.26
CA VAL A 169 13.35 -2.52 11.37
C VAL A 169 12.70 -3.40 12.43
N ILE A 170 12.19 -4.59 12.08
CA ILE A 170 11.47 -5.47 13.03
C ILE A 170 12.46 -6.31 13.87
N SER A 171 13.74 -6.34 13.46
CA SER A 171 14.79 -7.11 14.13
C SER A 171 15.38 -6.44 15.37
N ASN A 172 15.16 -5.13 15.58
CA ASN A 172 15.83 -4.34 16.62
C ASN A 172 14.90 -3.96 17.80
N GLY A 173 13.83 -4.72 18.01
CA GLY A 173 12.85 -4.50 19.08
C GLY A 173 12.83 -5.59 20.16
N GLY A 174 13.98 -6.19 20.45
CA GLY A 174 14.20 -7.07 21.61
C GLY A 174 15.06 -6.38 22.65
#